data_AF-A0A3S0KA42-F1
#
_entry.id   AF-A0A3S0KA42-F1
#
_cell.length_a   1.000
_cell.length_b   1.000
_cell.length_c   1.000
_cell.angle_alpha   90.00
_cell.angle_beta   90.00
_cell.angle_gamma   90.00
#
_symmetry.space_group_name_H-M   'P 1'
#
loop_
_entity.id
_entity.type
_entity.pdbx_description
1 polymer ?
#
loop_
_entity_poly.entity_id
_entity_poly.type
_entity_poly.pdbx_seq_one_letter_code
_entity_poly.pdbx_strand_id
1 'polypeptide(L)'
;MSSILQPYAVPLNDLRNMIGSGDVHTFVDLHSRYYADLLELDEQLDGSSDAVPAAAEDLLHDLIHRPEVPRPQATAERAKLLYILELMCRRAGKALSNRAWSGFRESWATVIDGHLTSNRVAFRTQNLLGGTPPLGLYAADDYPGVSSLTPEQCQAALDELLPLSPPQPGDGQGEDMAESLAEVRDWLKTCAEGGQHLICFFY
;
A
#
# COMPACT_ATOMS: atom_id res chain seq x y z
N MET A 1 -2.68 -6.42 18.62
CA MET A 1 -1.76 -6.90 17.56
C MET A 1 -0.95 -5.70 17.09
N SER A 2 0.24 -5.95 16.57
CA SER A 2 1.09 -4.91 16.00
C SER A 2 0.78 -4.84 14.51
N SER A 3 0.54 -3.65 13.99
CA SER A 3 0.25 -3.41 12.58
C SER A 3 1.41 -2.73 11.86
N ILE A 4 1.45 -2.86 10.55
CA ILE A 4 2.45 -2.26 9.68
C ILE A 4 1.73 -1.56 8.52
N LEU A 5 2.14 -0.33 8.22
CA LEU A 5 1.73 0.39 7.02
C LEU A 5 3.00 0.61 6.20
N GLN A 6 3.07 0.03 5.01
CA GLN A 6 4.20 0.16 4.10
C GLN A 6 3.82 1.06 2.92
N PRO A 7 4.36 2.30 2.85
CA PRO A 7 4.12 3.20 1.75
C PRO A 7 5.17 3.07 0.65
N TYR A 8 4.73 3.30 -0.60
CA TYR A 8 5.56 3.39 -1.79
C TYR A 8 5.20 4.63 -2.60
N ALA A 9 6.21 5.32 -3.11
CA ALA A 9 6.06 6.29 -4.18
C ALA A 9 6.26 5.59 -5.52
N VAL A 10 5.21 5.51 -6.35
CA VAL A 10 5.21 4.70 -7.57
C VAL A 10 4.79 5.51 -8.80
N PRO A 11 5.58 5.53 -9.89
CA PRO A 11 5.12 6.02 -11.18
C PRO A 11 4.04 5.07 -11.72
N LEU A 12 2.76 5.47 -11.61
CA LEU A 12 1.65 4.56 -11.94
C LEU A 12 1.66 4.10 -13.41
N ASN A 13 2.21 4.90 -14.32
CA ASN A 13 2.37 4.50 -15.71
C ASN A 13 3.37 3.36 -15.87
N ASP A 14 4.47 3.34 -15.13
CA ASP A 14 5.45 2.26 -15.18
C ASP A 14 4.82 0.97 -14.64
N LEU A 15 4.09 1.07 -13.53
CA LEU A 15 3.35 -0.06 -12.96
C LEU A 15 2.28 -0.58 -13.93
N ARG A 16 1.51 0.31 -14.56
CA ARG A 16 0.52 -0.04 -15.59
C ARG A 16 1.17 -0.74 -16.78
N ASN A 17 2.32 -0.24 -17.23
CA ASN A 17 3.05 -0.78 -18.37
C ASN A 17 3.67 -2.16 -18.11
N MET A 18 3.72 -2.62 -16.85
CA MET A 18 4.12 -4.00 -16.53
C MET A 18 2.98 -4.99 -16.73
N ILE A 19 1.73 -4.58 -16.43
CA ILE A 19 0.55 -5.43 -16.55
C ILE A 19 0.24 -5.68 -18.03
N GLY A 20 0.14 -6.95 -18.43
CA GLY A 20 -0.12 -7.34 -19.80
C GLY A 20 0.95 -6.98 -20.82
N SER A 21 2.14 -6.62 -20.34
CA SER A 21 3.30 -6.28 -21.19
C SER A 21 3.82 -7.46 -22.01
N GLY A 22 3.64 -8.68 -21.51
CA GLY A 22 4.31 -9.87 -22.03
C GLY A 22 5.82 -9.85 -21.85
N ASP A 23 6.37 -8.95 -21.03
CA ASP A 23 7.81 -8.84 -20.81
C ASP A 23 8.33 -9.97 -19.93
N VAL A 24 8.85 -11.01 -20.59
CA VAL A 24 9.47 -12.18 -19.96
C VAL A 24 10.59 -11.77 -19.00
N HIS A 25 11.34 -10.70 -19.28
CA HIS A 25 12.42 -10.27 -18.39
C HIS A 25 11.87 -9.70 -17.08
N THR A 26 10.78 -8.94 -17.13
CA THR A 26 10.10 -8.46 -15.93
C THR A 26 9.52 -9.61 -15.10
N PHE A 27 8.92 -10.62 -15.74
CA PHE A 27 8.46 -11.82 -15.04
C PHE A 27 9.62 -12.56 -14.38
N VAL A 28 10.68 -12.87 -15.12
CA VAL A 28 11.84 -13.60 -14.58
C VAL A 28 12.53 -12.85 -13.45
N ASP A 29 12.69 -11.53 -13.52
CA ASP A 29 13.29 -10.75 -12.43
C ASP A 29 12.42 -10.78 -11.17
N LEU A 30 11.11 -10.50 -11.29
CA LEU A 30 10.20 -10.53 -10.13
C LEU A 30 10.11 -11.93 -9.53
N HIS A 31 9.91 -12.94 -10.38
CA HIS A 31 9.83 -14.33 -9.97
C HIS A 31 11.12 -14.77 -9.26
N SER A 32 12.30 -14.56 -9.87
CA SER A 32 13.57 -15.02 -9.29
C SER A 32 13.91 -14.30 -7.99
N ARG A 33 13.58 -13.01 -7.88
CA ARG A 33 13.87 -12.21 -6.70
C ARG A 33 12.95 -12.53 -5.52
N TYR A 34 11.69 -12.85 -5.80
CA TYR A 34 10.64 -13.00 -4.79
C TYR A 34 10.02 -14.40 -4.75
N TYR A 35 10.69 -15.41 -5.32
CA TYR A 35 10.17 -16.79 -5.36
C TYR A 35 9.80 -17.34 -3.98
N ALA A 36 10.66 -17.09 -2.98
CA ALA A 36 10.39 -17.52 -1.61
C ALA A 36 9.13 -16.86 -1.03
N ASP A 37 8.95 -15.56 -1.26
CA ASP A 37 7.76 -14.81 -0.83
C ASP A 37 6.50 -15.37 -1.51
N LEU A 38 6.55 -15.70 -2.81
CA LEU A 38 5.42 -16.29 -3.54
C LEU A 38 5.01 -17.66 -2.98
N LEU A 39 5.98 -18.51 -2.65
CA LEU A 39 5.71 -19.81 -2.01
C LEU A 39 5.10 -19.65 -0.61
N GLU A 40 5.63 -18.72 0.19
CA GLU A 40 5.10 -18.43 1.52
C GLU A 40 3.64 -17.92 1.44
N LEU A 41 3.31 -17.11 0.42
CA LEU A 41 1.94 -16.65 0.19
C LEU A 41 0.97 -17.80 -0.10
N ASP A 42 1.38 -18.77 -0.92
CA ASP A 42 0.57 -19.95 -1.20
C ASP A 42 0.35 -20.77 0.09
N GLU A 43 1.39 -20.99 0.88
CA GLU A 43 1.27 -21.72 2.17
C GLU A 43 0.36 -21.00 3.17
N GLN A 44 0.41 -19.67 3.25
CA GLN A 44 -0.36 -18.89 4.20
C GLN A 44 -1.83 -18.73 3.80
N LEU A 45 -2.12 -18.58 2.50
CA LEU A 45 -3.44 -18.16 2.02
C LEU A 45 -4.29 -19.33 1.48
N ASP A 46 -3.72 -20.50 1.26
CA ASP A 46 -4.46 -21.67 0.76
C ASP A 46 -5.23 -22.42 1.87
N GLY A 47 -5.17 -21.93 3.10
CA GLY A 47 -5.87 -22.49 4.25
C GLY A 47 -7.39 -22.29 4.19
N SER A 48 -8.11 -23.39 3.93
CA SER A 48 -9.55 -23.61 4.21
C SER A 48 -10.63 -23.01 3.28
N SER A 49 -10.30 -22.72 2.01
CA SER A 49 -11.31 -22.36 1.02
C SER A 49 -11.95 -23.58 0.34
N ASP A 50 -13.24 -23.48 -0.02
CA ASP A 50 -13.97 -24.49 -0.83
C ASP A 50 -13.45 -24.58 -2.28
N ALA A 51 -12.71 -23.56 -2.74
CA ALA A 51 -12.05 -23.54 -4.04
C ALA A 51 -10.52 -23.52 -3.86
N VAL A 52 -9.80 -24.30 -4.65
CA VAL A 52 -8.33 -24.24 -4.69
C VAL A 52 -7.96 -22.93 -5.39
N PRO A 53 -7.38 -21.95 -4.70
CA PRO A 53 -6.97 -20.70 -5.32
C PRO A 53 -5.81 -20.96 -6.31
N ALA A 54 -5.72 -20.14 -7.34
CA ALA A 54 -4.54 -20.12 -8.20
C ALA A 54 -3.25 -19.88 -7.39
N ALA A 55 -2.14 -20.48 -7.83
CA ALA A 55 -0.83 -20.24 -7.23
C ALA A 55 -0.41 -18.79 -7.45
N ALA A 56 0.34 -18.22 -6.51
CA ALA A 56 0.82 -16.85 -6.59
C ALA A 56 1.73 -16.64 -7.82
N GLU A 57 2.51 -17.66 -8.19
CA GLU A 57 3.32 -17.67 -9.41
C GLU A 57 2.46 -17.56 -10.68
N ASP A 58 1.37 -18.31 -10.78
CA ASP A 58 0.46 -18.27 -11.92
C ASP A 58 -0.23 -16.91 -12.03
N LEU A 59 -0.62 -16.32 -10.90
CA LEU A 59 -1.21 -14.97 -10.86
C LEU A 59 -0.21 -13.90 -11.28
N LEU A 60 1.05 -14.00 -10.87
CA LEU A 60 2.13 -13.11 -11.31
C LEU A 60 2.38 -13.27 -12.82
N HIS A 61 2.45 -14.51 -13.30
CA HIS A 61 2.60 -14.80 -14.72
C HIS A 61 1.46 -14.19 -15.53
N ASP A 62 0.21 -14.41 -15.12
CA ASP A 62 -0.97 -13.91 -15.81
C ASP A 62 -1.05 -12.37 -15.78
N LEU A 63 -0.73 -11.74 -14.64
CA LEU A 63 -0.68 -10.27 -14.55
C LEU A 63 0.30 -9.66 -15.56
N ILE A 64 1.45 -10.29 -15.79
CA ILE A 64 2.46 -9.76 -16.72
C ILE A 64 2.13 -10.09 -18.17
N HIS A 65 1.60 -11.28 -18.46
CA HIS A 65 1.45 -11.75 -19.84
C HIS A 65 0.06 -11.54 -20.43
N ARG A 66 -0.97 -11.31 -19.61
CA ARG A 66 -2.34 -11.09 -20.10
C ARG A 66 -2.72 -9.62 -20.01
N PRO A 67 -3.40 -9.08 -21.05
CA PRO A 67 -3.79 -7.66 -21.08
C PRO A 67 -4.85 -7.31 -20.02
N GLU A 68 -5.52 -8.31 -19.45
CA GLU A 68 -6.56 -8.15 -18.45
C GLU A 68 -6.06 -8.61 -17.08
N VAL A 69 -6.37 -7.82 -16.05
CA VAL A 69 -6.14 -8.21 -14.66
C VAL A 69 -6.90 -9.51 -14.37
N PRO A 70 -6.25 -10.55 -13.82
CA PRO A 70 -6.92 -11.79 -13.48
C PRO A 70 -8.13 -11.54 -12.60
N ARG A 71 -9.28 -12.12 -12.95
CA ARG A 71 -10.49 -12.02 -12.14
C ARG A 71 -10.43 -13.07 -11.03
N PRO A 72 -10.28 -12.68 -9.76
CA PRO A 72 -10.15 -13.62 -8.66
C PRO A 72 -11.49 -14.30 -8.38
N GLN A 73 -11.45 -15.61 -8.19
CA GLN A 73 -12.58 -16.47 -7.86
C GLN A 73 -12.70 -16.72 -6.36
N ALA A 74 -11.59 -16.61 -5.62
CA ALA A 74 -11.53 -16.77 -4.17
C ALA A 74 -10.96 -15.52 -3.47
N THR A 75 -11.26 -15.35 -2.19
CA THR A 75 -10.69 -14.27 -1.35
C THR A 75 -9.16 -14.37 -1.27
N ALA A 76 -8.63 -15.59 -1.18
CA ALA A 76 -7.19 -15.86 -1.19
C ALA A 76 -6.51 -15.32 -2.46
N GLU A 77 -7.12 -15.46 -3.64
CA GLU A 77 -6.57 -14.92 -4.89
C GLU A 77 -6.53 -13.39 -4.89
N ARG A 78 -7.50 -12.72 -4.27
CA ARG A 78 -7.47 -11.26 -4.09
C ARG A 78 -6.29 -10.83 -3.23
N ALA A 79 -6.10 -11.49 -2.09
CA ALA A 79 -4.96 -11.24 -1.22
C ALA A 79 -3.64 -11.45 -1.96
N LYS A 80 -3.47 -12.60 -2.65
CA LYS A 80 -2.29 -12.89 -3.48
C LYS A 80 -2.03 -11.81 -4.53
N LEU A 81 -3.05 -11.37 -5.26
CA LEU A 81 -2.93 -10.30 -6.26
C LEU A 81 -2.45 -8.98 -5.63
N LEU A 82 -2.88 -8.64 -4.42
CA LEU A 82 -2.43 -7.44 -3.72
C LEU A 82 -0.98 -7.57 -3.20
N TYR A 83 -0.57 -8.75 -2.74
CA TYR A 83 0.86 -8.99 -2.44
C TYR A 83 1.73 -8.90 -3.69
N ILE A 84 1.28 -9.48 -4.82
CA ILE A 84 1.98 -9.36 -6.10
C ILE A 84 2.09 -7.90 -6.54
N LEU A 85 1.02 -7.11 -6.38
CA LEU A 85 1.05 -5.67 -6.60
C LEU A 85 2.13 -4.99 -5.75
N GLU A 86 2.29 -5.37 -4.48
CA GLU A 86 3.35 -4.84 -3.63
C GLU A 86 4.75 -5.15 -4.20
N LEU A 87 5.00 -6.38 -4.66
CA LEU A 87 6.26 -6.76 -5.30
C LEU A 87 6.54 -5.92 -6.55
N MET A 88 5.50 -5.65 -7.35
CA MET A 88 5.61 -4.77 -8.50
C MET A 88 5.90 -3.31 -8.09
N CYS A 89 5.27 -2.81 -7.02
CA CYS A 89 5.56 -1.49 -6.45
C CYS A 89 7.00 -1.38 -5.94
N ARG A 90 7.54 -2.43 -5.30
CA ARG A 90 8.96 -2.51 -4.88
C ARG A 90 9.92 -2.40 -6.06
N ARG A 91 9.56 -2.95 -7.22
CA ARG A 91 10.35 -2.89 -8.45
C ARG A 91 10.23 -1.54 -9.18
N ALA A 92 9.00 -1.05 -9.37
CA ALA A 92 8.73 0.13 -10.19
C ALA A 92 8.89 1.45 -9.43
N GLY A 93 8.76 1.43 -8.10
CA GLY A 93 8.75 2.60 -7.25
C GLY A 93 9.85 2.62 -6.21
N LYS A 94 9.62 3.45 -5.19
CA LYS A 94 10.52 3.62 -4.05
C LYS A 94 9.75 3.38 -2.77
N ALA A 95 10.23 2.45 -1.95
CA ALA A 95 9.74 2.30 -0.58
C ALA A 95 10.01 3.59 0.20
N LEU A 96 8.98 4.10 0.86
CA LEU A 96 9.08 5.24 1.75
C LEU A 96 9.28 4.72 3.18
N SER A 97 9.86 5.58 4.03
CA SER A 97 10.04 5.25 5.44
C SER A 97 8.69 4.96 6.09
N ASN A 98 8.62 3.97 6.99
CA ASN A 98 7.43 3.68 7.79
C ASN A 98 7.78 3.50 9.27
N ARG A 99 8.78 4.21 9.76
CA ARG A 99 9.33 3.99 11.10
C ARG A 99 8.28 4.22 12.18
N ALA A 100 7.51 5.30 12.09
CA ALA A 100 6.44 5.62 13.04
C ALA A 100 5.14 4.85 12.73
N TRP A 101 5.10 4.15 11.59
CA TRP A 101 3.98 3.34 11.10
C TRP A 101 4.35 1.85 10.96
N SER A 102 5.35 1.41 11.70
CA SER A 102 5.75 0.02 11.85
C SER A 102 5.67 -0.33 13.33
N GLY A 103 5.04 -1.45 13.67
CA GLY A 103 4.91 -1.80 15.08
C GLY A 103 3.79 -1.09 15.83
N PHE A 104 2.90 -0.37 15.14
CA PHE A 104 1.91 0.49 15.77
C PHE A 104 0.64 -0.28 16.16
N ARG A 105 -0.17 0.30 17.05
CA ARG A 105 -1.48 -0.27 17.39
C ARG A 105 -2.48 0.10 16.33
N GLU A 106 -3.30 -0.81 15.83
CA GLU A 106 -4.35 -0.51 14.82
C GLU A 106 -5.17 0.77 15.09
N SER A 107 -5.45 1.07 16.37
CA SER A 107 -6.14 2.30 16.80
C SER A 107 -5.36 3.61 16.56
N TRP A 108 -4.10 3.56 16.14
CA TRP A 108 -3.21 4.73 16.02
C TRP A 108 -3.69 5.72 14.97
N ALA A 109 -4.15 5.23 13.82
CA ALA A 109 -4.76 6.07 12.79
C ALA A 109 -5.98 6.83 13.34
N THR A 110 -6.80 6.19 14.18
CA THR A 110 -7.95 6.83 14.84
C THR A 110 -7.52 7.95 15.79
N VAL A 111 -6.42 7.76 16.52
CA VAL A 111 -5.86 8.78 17.42
C VAL A 111 -5.37 9.99 16.61
N ILE A 112 -4.61 9.75 15.55
CA ILE A 112 -4.12 10.80 14.65
C ILE A 112 -5.31 11.53 14.00
N ASP A 113 -6.29 10.80 13.49
CA ASP A 113 -7.48 11.38 12.84
C ASP A 113 -8.34 12.20 13.80
N GLY A 114 -8.40 11.82 15.07
CA GLY A 114 -9.01 12.63 16.13
C GLY A 114 -8.32 13.99 16.30
N HIS A 115 -6.98 14.00 16.24
CA HIS A 115 -6.19 15.22 16.26
C HIS A 115 -6.41 16.06 14.99
N LEU A 116 -6.37 15.45 13.81
CA LEU A 116 -6.62 16.13 12.53
C LEU A 116 -8.03 16.76 12.47
N THR A 117 -9.04 16.02 12.92
CA THR A 117 -10.43 16.49 13.00
C THR A 117 -10.56 17.70 13.92
N SER A 118 -9.91 17.65 15.09
CA SER A 118 -9.92 18.77 16.05
C SER A 118 -9.31 20.05 15.48
N ASN A 119 -8.43 19.92 14.49
CA ASN A 119 -7.82 21.03 13.76
C ASN A 119 -8.50 21.33 12.41
N ARG A 120 -9.68 20.78 12.15
CA ARG A 120 -10.48 20.99 10.92
C ARG A 120 -9.78 20.58 9.62
N VAL A 121 -8.85 19.63 9.69
CA VAL A 121 -8.30 18.96 8.51
C VAL A 121 -9.30 17.94 8.01
N ALA A 122 -9.45 17.78 6.68
CA ALA A 122 -10.36 16.82 6.07
C ALA A 122 -9.65 15.49 5.77
N PHE A 123 -8.36 15.53 5.44
CA PHE A 123 -7.52 14.34 5.28
C PHE A 123 -7.60 13.39 6.50
N ARG A 124 -7.70 12.08 6.24
CA ARG A 124 -7.76 11.03 7.25
C ARG A 124 -6.72 9.97 6.95
N THR A 125 -5.89 9.65 7.94
CA THR A 125 -4.89 8.58 7.87
C THR A 125 -5.52 7.20 7.79
N GLN A 126 -6.76 7.01 8.28
CA GLN A 126 -7.52 5.78 8.05
C GLN A 126 -7.69 5.46 6.55
N ASN A 127 -7.76 6.47 5.68
CA ASN A 127 -7.86 6.26 4.24
C ASN A 127 -6.58 5.62 3.65
N LEU A 128 -5.47 5.61 4.39
CA LEU A 128 -4.23 4.96 3.99
C LEU A 128 -4.23 3.46 4.33
N LEU A 129 -5.06 3.00 5.27
CA LEU A 129 -5.07 1.62 5.75
C LEU A 129 -5.85 0.67 4.84
N GLY A 130 -6.74 1.20 4.02
CA GLY A 130 -7.56 0.41 3.11
C GLY A 130 -8.45 1.31 2.25
N GLY A 131 -8.57 0.97 0.98
CA GLY A 131 -9.32 1.76 0.02
C GLY A 131 -9.45 1.03 -1.31
N THR A 132 -9.40 1.79 -2.41
CA THR A 132 -9.41 1.21 -3.75
C THR A 132 -7.96 0.94 -4.20
N PRO A 133 -7.59 -0.33 -4.47
CA PRO A 133 -6.30 -0.63 -5.08
C PRO A 133 -6.15 0.07 -6.43
N PRO A 134 -4.92 0.44 -6.82
CA PRO A 134 -4.68 1.03 -8.13
C PRO A 134 -4.93 0.03 -9.27
N LEU A 135 -5.01 0.53 -10.50
CA LEU A 135 -5.06 -0.27 -11.73
C LEU A 135 -6.29 -1.20 -11.87
N GLY A 136 -7.36 -0.94 -11.11
CA GLY A 136 -8.59 -1.73 -11.18
C GLY A 136 -8.47 -3.11 -10.51
N LEU A 137 -7.45 -3.31 -9.67
CA LEU A 137 -7.32 -4.50 -8.84
C LEU A 137 -8.43 -4.55 -7.79
N TYR A 138 -8.74 -5.76 -7.36
CA TYR A 138 -9.81 -6.05 -6.41
C TYR A 138 -9.29 -5.93 -4.98
N ALA A 139 -10.01 -5.20 -4.14
CA ALA A 139 -9.73 -5.19 -2.70
C ALA A 139 -9.95 -6.60 -2.12
N ALA A 140 -9.09 -7.00 -1.18
CA ALA A 140 -9.29 -8.17 -0.33
C ALA A 140 -10.18 -7.77 0.86
N ASP A 141 -10.90 -8.75 1.41
CA ASP A 141 -11.72 -8.55 2.61
C ASP A 141 -10.87 -8.54 3.89
N ASP A 142 -9.68 -9.16 3.83
CA ASP A 142 -8.70 -9.24 4.91
C ASP A 142 -7.42 -8.46 4.54
N TYR A 143 -6.27 -9.12 4.53
CA TYR A 143 -4.95 -8.51 4.30
C TYR A 143 -4.33 -8.91 2.96
N PRO A 144 -3.51 -8.03 2.36
CA PRO A 144 -3.22 -6.67 2.82
C PRO A 144 -4.37 -5.71 2.51
N GLY A 145 -4.58 -4.74 3.40
CA GLY A 145 -5.35 -3.55 3.07
C GLY A 145 -4.55 -2.68 2.09
N VAL A 146 -5.15 -2.23 1.00
CA VAL A 146 -4.44 -1.41 -0.01
C VAL A 146 -5.20 -0.12 -0.28
N SER A 147 -4.45 0.98 -0.29
CA SER A 147 -4.96 2.30 -0.67
C SER A 147 -4.02 2.96 -1.68
N SER A 148 -4.56 3.93 -2.42
CA SER A 148 -3.75 4.75 -3.32
C SER A 148 -4.22 6.19 -3.35
N LEU A 149 -3.28 7.12 -3.49
CA LEU A 149 -3.53 8.54 -3.75
C LEU A 149 -2.78 8.98 -5.00
N THR A 150 -3.43 9.78 -5.83
CA THR A 150 -2.79 10.45 -6.97
C THR A 150 -1.87 11.57 -6.48
N PRO A 151 -0.91 12.04 -7.30
CA PRO A 151 -0.06 13.18 -6.94
C PRO A 151 -0.87 14.43 -6.53
N GLU A 152 -2.00 14.69 -7.19
CA GLU A 152 -2.88 15.81 -6.90
C GLU A 152 -3.59 15.63 -5.55
N GLN A 153 -4.03 14.41 -5.24
CA GLN A 153 -4.59 14.09 -3.92
C GLN A 153 -3.53 14.21 -2.82
N CYS A 154 -2.29 13.80 -3.11
CA CYS A 154 -1.17 14.00 -2.19
C CYS A 154 -0.91 15.48 -1.93
N GLN A 155 -0.91 16.32 -2.98
CA GLN A 155 -0.73 17.77 -2.83
C GLN A 155 -1.86 18.40 -2.02
N ALA A 156 -3.12 18.05 -2.31
CA ALA A 156 -4.26 18.57 -1.57
C ALA A 156 -4.20 18.20 -0.08
N ALA A 157 -3.88 16.94 0.24
CA ALA A 157 -3.69 16.49 1.62
C ALA A 157 -2.52 17.20 2.30
N LEU A 158 -1.42 17.42 1.58
CA LEU A 158 -0.26 18.15 2.10
C LEU A 158 -0.62 19.61 2.43
N ASP A 159 -1.35 20.29 1.55
CA ASP A 159 -1.78 21.68 1.76
C ASP A 159 -2.66 21.84 3.00
N GLU A 160 -3.48 20.83 3.33
CA GLU A 160 -4.26 20.80 4.57
C GLU A 160 -3.40 20.56 5.81
N LEU A 161 -2.34 19.75 5.68
CA LEU A 161 -1.49 19.36 6.81
C LEU A 161 -0.39 20.37 7.14
N LEU A 162 0.09 21.15 6.16
CA LEU A 162 1.19 22.11 6.33
C LEU A 162 0.91 23.20 7.39
N PRO A 163 -0.30 23.79 7.50
CA PRO A 163 -0.59 24.81 8.50
C PRO A 163 -0.63 24.28 9.95
N LEU A 164 -0.70 22.96 10.13
CA LEU A 164 -0.81 22.38 11.48
C LEU A 164 0.52 22.48 12.23
N SER A 165 0.47 23.10 13.39
CA SER A 165 1.55 23.00 14.36
C SER A 165 1.68 21.54 14.84
N PRO A 166 2.90 21.02 15.00
CA PRO A 166 3.08 19.70 15.58
C PRO A 166 2.46 19.63 16.99
N PRO A 167 1.89 18.48 17.38
CA PRO A 167 1.37 18.30 18.72
C PRO A 167 2.50 18.54 19.75
N GLN A 168 2.16 19.23 20.85
CA GLN A 168 3.13 19.52 21.91
C GLN A 168 3.50 18.22 22.65
N PRO A 169 4.78 18.01 22.99
CA PRO A 169 5.22 16.86 23.77
C PRO A 169 4.77 17.03 25.23
N GLY A 170 3.57 16.54 25.56
CA GLY A 170 3.01 16.56 26.91
C GLY A 170 3.15 15.20 27.63
N ASP A 171 2.80 14.11 26.96
CA ASP A 171 2.52 12.82 27.62
C ASP A 171 3.08 11.58 26.86
N GLY A 172 4.17 11.74 26.10
CA GLY A 172 4.77 10.67 25.27
C GLY A 172 4.01 10.40 23.97
N GLN A 173 2.68 10.36 24.00
CA GLN A 173 1.84 10.23 22.79
C GLN A 173 2.00 11.41 21.82
N GLY A 174 2.38 12.58 22.33
CA GLY A 174 2.61 13.77 21.50
C GLY A 174 3.85 13.64 20.60
N GLU A 175 4.89 12.94 21.05
CA GLU A 175 6.13 12.74 20.28
C GLU A 175 5.90 11.72 19.16
N ASP A 176 5.33 10.56 19.49
CA ASP A 176 4.96 9.53 18.50
C ASP A 176 4.01 10.10 17.42
N MET A 177 3.05 10.93 17.83
CA MET A 177 2.10 11.57 16.90
C MET A 177 2.78 12.60 16.00
N ALA A 178 3.69 13.40 16.55
CA ALA A 178 4.47 14.36 15.77
C ALA A 178 5.34 13.66 14.73
N GLU A 179 6.01 12.56 15.11
CA GLU A 179 6.80 11.73 14.18
C GLU A 179 5.92 11.11 13.10
N SER A 180 4.77 10.53 13.48
CA SER A 180 3.83 9.91 12.53
C SER A 180 3.27 10.91 11.51
N LEU A 181 2.90 12.12 11.96
CA LEU A 181 2.42 13.18 11.08
C LEU A 181 3.53 13.75 10.19
N ALA A 182 4.75 13.87 10.71
CA ALA A 182 5.90 14.28 9.91
C ALA A 182 6.17 13.26 8.80
N GLU A 183 6.14 11.97 9.13
CA GLU A 183 6.37 10.91 8.16
C GLU A 183 5.27 10.87 7.07
N VAL A 184 3.99 11.03 7.44
CA VAL A 184 2.89 11.16 6.46
C VAL A 184 3.09 12.38 5.55
N ARG A 185 3.48 13.53 6.09
CA ARG A 185 3.78 14.73 5.28
C ARG A 185 4.91 14.48 4.31
N ASP A 186 5.97 13.78 4.74
CA ASP A 186 7.10 13.44 3.88
C ASP A 186 6.69 12.50 2.74
N TRP A 187 5.77 11.55 2.99
CA TRP A 187 5.22 10.70 1.93
C TRP A 187 4.44 11.50 0.90
N LEU A 188 3.50 12.32 1.37
CA LEU A 188 2.64 13.15 0.52
C LEU A 188 3.48 14.12 -0.31
N LYS A 189 4.46 14.77 0.32
CA LYS A 189 5.40 15.67 -0.35
C LYS A 189 6.22 14.95 -1.41
N THR A 190 6.82 13.80 -1.08
CA THR A 190 7.62 13.01 -2.04
C THR A 190 6.80 12.64 -3.27
N CYS A 191 5.56 12.21 -3.08
CA CYS A 191 4.67 11.80 -4.16
C CYS A 191 4.19 12.99 -5.00
N ALA A 192 3.79 14.09 -4.35
CA ALA A 192 3.34 15.30 -5.03
C ALA A 192 4.45 15.95 -5.87
N GLU A 193 5.65 16.15 -5.30
CA GLU A 193 6.79 16.75 -6.01
C GLU A 193 7.34 15.83 -7.10
N GLY A 194 7.31 14.51 -6.88
CA GLY A 194 7.79 13.52 -7.84
C GLY A 194 6.80 13.19 -8.97
N GLY A 195 5.55 13.65 -8.89
CA GLY A 195 4.49 13.21 -9.81
C GLY A 195 4.18 11.71 -9.70
N GLN A 196 4.39 11.12 -8.52
CA GLN A 196 4.22 9.69 -8.25
C GLN A 196 2.96 9.45 -7.42
N HIS A 197 2.34 8.28 -7.57
CA HIS A 197 1.24 7.89 -6.69
C HIS A 197 1.78 7.38 -5.36
N LEU A 198 1.11 7.73 -4.27
CA LEU A 198 1.32 7.08 -2.99
C LEU A 198 0.47 5.80 -2.97
N ILE A 199 1.11 4.65 -2.78
CA ILE A 199 0.42 3.36 -2.60
C ILE A 199 0.82 2.82 -1.23
N CYS A 200 -0.17 2.53 -0.38
CA CYS A 200 0.07 2.02 0.97
C CYS A 200 -0.50 0.61 1.11
N PHE A 201 0.26 -0.25 1.79
CA PHE A 201 -0.12 -1.61 2.15
C PHE A 201 -0.18 -1.75 3.67
N PHE A 202 -1.30 -2.24 4.20
CA PHE A 202 -1.56 -2.38 5.62
C PHE A 202 -1.65 -3.87 6.01
N TYR A 203 -1.00 -4.24 7.11
CA TYR A 203 -0.90 -5.59 7.68
C TYR A 203 -1.13 -5.57 9.19
#